data_AF-C2ET19-F1
#
_entry.id   AF-C2ET19-F1
#
_cell.length_a   1.000
_cell.length_b   1.000
_cell.length_c   1.000
_cell.angle_alpha   90.00
_cell.angle_beta   90.00
_cell.angle_gamma   90.00
#
_symmetry.space_group_name_H-M   'P 1'
#
loop_
_entity.id
_entity.type
_entity.pdbx_description
1 polymer ?
#
loop_
_entity_poly.entity_id
_entity_poly.type
_entity_poly.pdbx_seq_one_letter_code
_entity_poly.pdbx_strand_id
1 'polypeptide(L)' 'TASALSFMLENLGKPVIVTGSQIPLAELRSDGQINLLNALYVAANYPINEVTLFFNNRLYRGNRTTKAHADGFDAFASPN' A
#
# COMPACT_ATOMS: atom_id res chain seq x y z
N THR A 1 -0.63 7.22 7.90
CA THR A 1 -1.40 7.87 6.82
C THR A 1 -2.63 7.08 6.39
N ALA A 2 -2.48 5.83 5.94
CA ALA A 2 -3.60 5.02 5.45
C ALA A 2 -4.78 4.94 6.45
N SER A 3 -4.51 4.75 7.74
CA SER A 3 -5.56 4.73 8.77
C SER A 3 -6.33 6.05 8.85
N ALA A 4 -5.65 7.19 8.87
CA ALA A 4 -6.30 8.50 8.94
C ALA A 4 -7.20 8.75 7.72
N LEU A 5 -6.70 8.50 6.50
CA LEU A 5 -7.48 8.64 5.27
C LEU A 5 -8.75 7.78 5.28
N SER A 6 -8.71 6.58 5.87
CA SER A 6 -9.88 5.71 5.96
C SER A 6 -11.04 6.30 6.78
N PHE A 7 -10.75 7.15 7.77
CA PHE A 7 -11.76 7.86 8.55
C PHE A 7 -12.16 9.19 7.90
N MET A 8 -11.25 9.84 7.16
CA MET A 8 -11.50 11.13 6.51
C MET A 8 -12.34 11.00 5.23
N LEU A 9 -12.21 9.89 4.51
CA LEU A 9 -12.88 9.65 3.22
C LEU A 9 -14.15 8.81 3.42
N GLU A 10 -15.17 9.41 4.02
CA GLU A 10 -16.49 8.79 4.16
C GLU A 10 -17.13 8.51 2.79
N ASN A 11 -17.87 7.40 2.67
CA ASN A 11 -18.57 7.00 1.44
C ASN A 11 -17.64 6.90 0.21
N LEU A 12 -16.40 6.44 0.44
CA LEU A 12 -15.40 6.30 -0.61
C LEU A 12 -15.93 5.39 -1.75
N GLY A 13 -16.05 5.95 -2.96
CA GLY A 13 -16.57 5.24 -4.15
C GLY A 13 -15.51 4.87 -5.18
N LYS A 14 -14.22 5.04 -4.86
CA LYS A 14 -13.08 4.74 -5.74
C LYS A 14 -11.90 4.20 -4.92
N PRO A 15 -11.03 3.36 -5.50
CA PRO A 15 -9.87 2.82 -4.79
C PRO A 15 -8.88 3.93 -4.42
N VAL A 16 -8.38 3.88 -3.19
CA VAL A 16 -7.25 4.71 -2.73
C VAL A 16 -6.18 3.77 -2.19
N ILE A 17 -5.05 3.68 -2.90
CA ILE A 17 -3.95 2.77 -2.55
C ILE A 17 -2.73 3.58 -2.12
N VAL A 18 -2.33 3.43 -0.87
CA VAL A 18 -1.05 3.93 -0.35
C VAL A 18 0.04 2.90 -0.68
N THR A 19 1.15 3.33 -1.27
CA THR A 19 2.29 2.46 -1.57
C THR A 19 3.59 3.23 -1.33
N GLY A 20 4.73 2.55 -1.44
CA GLY A 20 6.05 3.15 -1.27
C GLY A 20 7.16 2.16 -1.57
N SER A 21 8.36 2.44 -1.07
CA SER A 21 9.51 1.55 -1.20
C SER A 21 10.46 1.68 -0.01
N GLN A 22 11.27 0.66 0.23
CA GLN A 22 12.39 0.72 1.17
C GLN A 22 13.64 1.27 0.49
N ILE A 23 13.83 0.95 -0.79
CA ILE A 23 14.93 1.47 -1.61
C ILE A 23 14.38 2.53 -2.57
N PRO A 24 14.99 3.73 -2.68
CA PRO A 24 14.55 4.77 -3.60
C PRO A 24 14.41 4.27 -5.04
N LEU A 25 13.40 4.76 -5.78
CA LEU A 25 13.07 4.28 -7.13
C LEU A 25 14.24 4.31 -8.12
N ALA A 26 15.15 5.29 -7.96
CA ALA A 26 16.31 5.49 -8.81
C ALA A 26 17.49 4.55 -8.51
N GLU A 27 17.44 3.81 -7.40
CA GLU A 27 18.53 2.93 -6.99
C GLU A 27 18.36 1.50 -7.54
N LEU A 28 19.51 0.82 -7.72
CA LEU A 28 19.53 -0.55 -8.21
C LEU A 28 18.82 -1.47 -7.21
N ARG A 29 18.00 -2.39 -7.74
CA ARG A 29 17.19 -3.36 -6.95
C ARG A 29 16.07 -2.70 -6.12
N SER A 30 15.62 -1.51 -6.49
CA SER A 30 14.48 -0.86 -5.84
C SER A 30 13.20 -1.71 -5.91
N ASP A 31 12.54 -1.85 -4.77
CA ASP A 31 11.19 -2.40 -4.66
C ASP A 31 10.10 -1.42 -5.13
N GLY A 32 10.47 -0.15 -5.33
CA GLY A 32 9.56 0.92 -5.74
C GLY A 32 8.96 0.72 -7.13
N GLN A 33 9.71 0.15 -8.08
CA GLN A 33 9.19 -0.10 -9.43
C GLN A 33 8.02 -1.09 -9.38
N ILE A 34 8.19 -2.21 -8.68
CA ILE A 34 7.17 -3.25 -8.56
C ILE A 34 6.01 -2.79 -7.69
N ASN A 35 6.28 -2.13 -6.56
CA ASN A 35 5.23 -1.64 -5.65
C ASN A 35 4.33 -0.60 -6.33
N LEU A 36 4.91 0.32 -7.12
CA LEU A 36 4.14 1.33 -7.86
C LEU A 36 3.34 0.71 -9.01
N LEU A 37 3.98 -0.11 -9.84
CA LEU A 37 3.33 -0.76 -10.98
C LEU A 37 2.12 -1.59 -10.55
N ASN A 38 2.29 -2.41 -9.51
CA ASN A 38 1.22 -3.28 -9.02
C ASN A 38 0.10 -2.48 -8.34
N ALA A 39 0.42 -1.41 -7.61
CA ALA A 39 -0.61 -0.52 -7.05
C ALA A 39 -1.47 0.11 -8.16
N LEU A 40 -0.85 0.59 -9.24
CA LEU A 40 -1.58 1.12 -10.40
C LEU A 40 -2.44 0.04 -11.07
N TYR A 41 -1.87 -1.14 -11.30
CA TYR A 41 -2.58 -2.26 -11.91
C TYR A 41 -3.80 -2.68 -11.09
N VAL A 42 -3.66 -2.79 -9.76
CA VAL A 42 -4.75 -3.14 -8.84
C VAL A 42 -5.81 -2.04 -8.82
N ALA A 43 -5.43 -0.76 -8.73
CA ALA A 43 -6.39 0.35 -8.72
C ALA A 43 -7.23 0.40 -10.02
N ALA A 44 -6.64 0.06 -11.16
CA ALA A 44 -7.34 0.08 -12.45
C ALA A 44 -8.23 -1.14 -12.69
N ASN A 45 -7.79 -2.34 -12.29
CA ASN A 45 -8.44 -3.60 -12.68
C ASN A 45 -9.24 -4.25 -11.53
N TYR A 46 -8.97 -3.89 -10.28
CA TYR A 46 -9.62 -4.43 -9.08
C TYR A 46 -10.02 -3.29 -8.14
N PRO A 47 -11.03 -2.48 -8.50
CA PRO A 47 -11.36 -1.23 -7.79
C PRO A 47 -12.04 -1.51 -6.45
N ILE A 48 -11.24 -1.84 -5.43
CA ILE A 48 -11.70 -1.99 -4.05
C ILE A 48 -11.91 -0.59 -3.45
N ASN A 49 -13.15 -0.28 -3.10
CA ASN A 49 -13.56 1.02 -2.55
C ASN A 49 -13.18 1.19 -1.07
N GLU A 50 -11.90 1.02 -0.77
CA GLU A 50 -11.31 1.22 0.55
C GLU A 50 -10.01 2.01 0.42
N VAL A 51 -9.57 2.61 1.54
CA VAL A 51 -8.18 3.02 1.68
C VAL A 51 -7.35 1.78 2.02
N THR A 52 -6.43 1.43 1.13
CA THR A 52 -5.58 0.23 1.23
C THR A 52 -4.10 0.61 1.24
N LEU A 53 -3.26 -0.34 1.63
CA LEU A 53 -1.81 -0.26 1.53
C LEU A 53 -1.29 -1.41 0.66
N PHE A 54 -0.57 -1.10 -0.41
CA PHE A 54 0.11 -2.11 -1.23
C PHE A 54 1.61 -2.11 -0.93
N PHE A 55 2.14 -3.28 -0.56
CA PHE A 55 3.57 -3.46 -0.30
C PHE A 55 3.95 -4.92 -0.43
N ASN A 56 5.13 -5.22 -0.99
CA ASN A 56 5.68 -6.58 -1.05
C ASN A 56 4.67 -7.61 -1.60
N ASN A 57 4.08 -7.29 -2.75
CA ASN A 57 3.09 -8.12 -3.46
C ASN A 57 1.81 -8.44 -2.67
N ARG A 58 1.50 -7.69 -1.61
CA ARG A 58 0.29 -7.84 -0.81
C ARG A 58 -0.49 -6.53 -0.77
N LEU A 59 -1.82 -6.65 -0.79
CA LEU A 59 -2.74 -5.54 -0.56
C LEU A 59 -3.38 -5.70 0.82
N TYR A 60 -3.26 -4.70 1.66
CA TYR A 60 -3.77 -4.68 3.03
C TYR A 60 -4.87 -3.62 3.18
N ARG A 61 -5.82 -3.86 4.09
CA ARG A 61 -6.75 -2.80 4.53
C ARG A 61 -5.96 -1.73 5.29
N GLY A 62 -6.05 -0.48 4.86
CA GLY A 62 -5.16 0.60 5.30
C GLY A 62 -5.16 0.82 6.82
N ASN A 63 -6.34 0.80 7.45
CA ASN A 63 -6.50 0.98 8.90
C ASN A 63 -6.23 -0.25 9.75
N ARG A 64 -5.78 -1.36 9.16
CA ARG A 64 -5.33 -2.57 9.85
C ARG A 64 -3.82 -2.79 9.76
N THR A 65 -3.09 -1.86 9.12
CA THR A 65 -1.64 -2.00 8.93
C THR A 65 -0.81 -1.36 10.02
N THR A 66 0.34 -1.98 10.32
CA THR A 66 1.44 -1.39 11.09
C THR A 66 2.77 -1.72 10.42
N LYS A 67 3.78 -0.84 10.55
CA LYS A 67 5.13 -1.13 10.06
C LYS A 67 5.79 -2.09 11.06
N ALA A 68 5.93 -3.35 10.68
CA ALA A 68 6.45 -4.43 11.53
C ALA A 68 7.98 -4.57 11.42
N HIS A 69 8.55 -4.27 10.25
CA HIS A 69 9.98 -4.41 9.98
C HIS A 69 10.56 -3.15 9.32
N ALA A 70 11.70 -2.69 9.83
CA ALA A 70 12.36 -1.48 9.34
C ALA A 70 13.31 -1.75 8.16
N ASP A 71 13.97 -2.92 8.15
CA ASP A 71 15.05 -3.22 7.18
C ASP A 71 14.66 -4.27 6.13
N GLY A 72 13.58 -5.03 6.37
CA GLY A 72 13.07 -6.03 5.44
C GLY A 72 12.12 -5.46 4.40
N PHE A 73 12.00 -6.14 3.25
CA PHE A 73 10.97 -5.81 2.24
C PHE A 73 9.56 -6.16 2.70
N ASP A 74 9.37 -7.09 3.64
CA ASP A 74 8.08 -7.32 4.31
C ASP A 74 7.85 -6.29 5.43
N ALA A 75 7.87 -5.01 5.06
CA ALA A 75 7.92 -3.91 6.02
C ALA A 75 6.61 -3.74 6.81
N PHE A 76 5.47 -4.15 6.24
CA PHE A 76 4.15 -3.95 6.81
C PHE A 76 3.44 -5.26 7.09
N ALA A 77 2.70 -5.31 8.20
CA ALA A 77 1.85 -6.43 8.58
C ALA A 77 0.43 -5.94 8.90
N SER A 78 -0.53 -6.86 8.77
CA SER A 78 -1.92 -6.70 9.21
C SER A 78 -2.27 -7.83 10.17
N PRO A 79 -1.93 -7.70 11.46
CA PRO A 79 -1.98 -8.83 12.40
C PRO A 79 -3.40 -9.28 12.78
N ASN A 80 -4.44 -8.45 12.57
CA ASN A 80 -5.84 -8.75 12.91
C ASN A 80 -6.83 -8.24 11.86
#